data_AF-A0A4P9YDW3-F1
#
_entry.id   AF-A0A4P9YDW3-F1
#
_cell.length_a   1.000
_cell.length_b   1.000
_cell.length_c   1.000
_cell.angle_alpha   90.00
_cell.angle_beta   90.00
_cell.angle_gamma   90.00
#
_symmetry.space_group_name_H-M   'P 1'
#
loop_
_entity.id
_entity.type
_entity.pdbx_description
1 polymer ?
#
loop_
_entity_poly.entity_id
_entity_poly.type
_entity_poly.pdbx_seq_one_letter_code
_entity_poly.pdbx_strand_id
1 'polypeptide(L)'
;MLLGPSKSGKTTVRKLLASLLNAQTIVINPKAMDKPYLLGTMDVDTREWKDGVLTVASREAACESGRVVWVVLDGDVDPEWVEALNSVLDDNRLYTVPSGERIRFGRNVRFVFE
;
A
#
# COMPACT_ATOMS: atom_id res chain seq x y z
N MET A 1 11.10 -6.42 -2.30
CA MET A 1 11.80 -5.12 -2.42
C MET A 1 12.60 -5.14 -3.72
N LEU A 2 12.43 -4.15 -4.59
CA LEU A 2 13.14 -4.03 -5.87
C LEU A 2 14.24 -2.97 -5.76
N LEU A 3 15.41 -3.35 -5.26
CA LEU A 3 16.51 -2.41 -5.02
C LEU A 3 17.35 -2.15 -6.29
N GLY A 4 17.84 -0.92 -6.44
CA GLY A 4 18.98 -0.58 -7.31
C GLY A 4 18.81 0.74 -8.09
N PRO A 5 19.72 1.07 -9.01
CA PRO A 5 19.84 2.42 -9.53
C PRO A 5 18.66 2.83 -10.42
N SER A 6 18.38 4.14 -10.46
CA SER A 6 17.37 4.73 -11.35
C SER A 6 17.64 4.33 -12.81
N LYS A 7 16.57 4.15 -13.60
CA LYS A 7 16.61 3.69 -15.01
C LYS A 7 17.09 2.24 -15.25
N SER A 8 17.19 1.40 -14.21
CA SER A 8 17.52 -0.03 -14.37
C SER A 8 16.38 -0.90 -14.94
N GLY A 9 15.25 -0.31 -15.36
CA GLY A 9 14.12 -1.06 -15.93
C GLY A 9 13.28 -1.86 -14.92
N LYS A 10 13.42 -1.63 -13.61
CA LYS A 10 12.67 -2.34 -12.54
C LYS A 10 11.16 -2.23 -12.75
N THR A 11 10.69 -1.00 -13.02
CA THR A 11 9.29 -0.71 -13.30
C THR A 11 8.79 -1.51 -14.51
N THR A 12 9.62 -1.68 -15.55
CA THR A 12 9.28 -2.47 -16.74
C THR A 12 9.15 -3.95 -16.42
N VAL A 13 10.09 -4.51 -15.65
CA VAL A 13 10.04 -5.92 -15.20
C VAL A 13 8.79 -6.17 -14.36
N ARG A 14 8.49 -5.27 -13.43
CA ARG A 14 7.28 -5.36 -12.59
C ARG A 14 6.00 -5.28 -13.42
N LYS A 15 5.91 -4.32 -14.37
CA LYS A 15 4.75 -4.17 -15.26
C LYS A 15 4.54 -5.42 -16.13
N LEU A 16 5.61 -5.98 -16.68
CA LEU A 16 5.55 -7.23 -17.45
C LEU A 16 5.04 -8.38 -16.59
N LEU A 17 5.59 -8.54 -15.38
CA LEU A 17 5.18 -9.62 -14.48
C LEU A 17 3.72 -9.45 -14.01
N ALA A 18 3.30 -8.23 -13.72
CA ALA A 18 1.91 -7.92 -13.39
C ALA A 18 0.96 -8.25 -14.55
N SER A 19 1.34 -7.90 -15.78
CA SER A 19 0.57 -8.23 -16.98
C SER A 19 0.47 -9.74 -17.23
N LEU A 20 1.54 -10.50 -16.98
CA LEU A 20 1.55 -11.96 -17.15
C LEU A 20 0.67 -12.66 -16.11
N LEU A 21 0.64 -12.15 -14.88
CA LEU A 21 -0.16 -12.70 -13.79
C LEU A 21 -1.59 -12.16 -13.76
N ASN A 22 -1.95 -11.28 -14.71
CA ASN A 22 -3.20 -10.51 -14.71
C ASN A 22 -3.50 -9.88 -13.34
N ALA A 23 -2.43 -9.39 -12.69
CA ALA A 23 -2.48 -8.84 -11.36
C ALA A 23 -2.83 -7.35 -11.43
N GLN A 24 -3.80 -6.92 -10.63
CA GLN A 24 -4.15 -5.52 -10.48
C GLN A 24 -3.02 -4.81 -9.72
N THR A 25 -2.46 -3.76 -10.29
CA THR A 25 -1.35 -3.02 -9.68
C THR A 25 -1.84 -1.65 -9.23
N ILE A 26 -1.73 -1.38 -7.94
CA ILE A 26 -2.04 -0.08 -7.34
C ILE A 26 -0.70 0.58 -7.01
N VAL A 27 -0.37 1.68 -7.66
CA VAL A 27 0.90 2.39 -7.45
C VAL A 27 0.64 3.61 -6.58
N ILE A 28 1.34 3.70 -5.46
CA ILE A 28 1.25 4.78 -4.48
C ILE A 28 2.63 5.40 -4.36
N ASN A 29 2.69 6.73 -4.51
CA ASN A 29 3.92 7.46 -4.30
C ASN A 29 3.83 8.20 -2.95
N PRO A 30 4.45 7.68 -1.87
CA PRO A 30 4.37 8.29 -0.55
C PRO A 30 5.09 9.64 -0.48
N LYS A 31 6.03 9.94 -1.39
CA LYS A 31 6.77 11.20 -1.45
C LYS A 31 5.99 12.34 -2.11
N ALA A 32 5.03 12.00 -2.96
CA ALA A 32 4.20 12.98 -3.64
C ALA A 32 3.04 13.51 -2.78
N MET A 33 2.84 12.93 -1.57
CA MET A 33 1.69 13.22 -0.71
C MET A 33 2.14 13.44 0.73
N ASP A 34 1.44 14.34 1.42
CA ASP A 34 1.60 14.51 2.86
C ASP A 34 1.12 13.26 3.62
N LYS A 35 1.82 12.94 4.73
CA LYS A 35 1.50 11.83 5.64
C LYS A 35 0.02 11.70 6.02
N PRO A 36 -0.68 12.79 6.42
CA PRO A 36 -2.12 12.73 6.71
C PRO A 36 -2.98 12.30 5.52
N TYR A 37 -2.54 12.56 4.28
CA TYR A 37 -3.22 12.08 3.08
C TYR A 37 -2.86 10.64 2.71
N LEU A 38 -1.65 10.19 3.06
CA LEU A 38 -1.21 8.81 2.82
C LEU A 38 -1.89 7.82 3.76
N LEU A 39 -1.77 8.02 5.08
CA LEU A 39 -2.27 7.11 6.12
C LEU A 39 -3.72 7.42 6.53
N GLY A 40 -4.14 8.67 6.36
CA GLY A 40 -5.38 9.20 6.87
C GLY A 40 -5.15 10.06 8.10
N THR A 41 -6.05 11.00 8.34
CA THR A 41 -5.99 11.91 9.47
C THR A 41 -7.37 12.07 10.07
N MET A 42 -7.43 12.30 11.37
CA MET A 42 -8.66 12.71 12.03
C MET A 42 -8.84 14.21 11.86
N ASP A 43 -9.98 14.64 11.34
CA ASP A 43 -10.34 16.04 11.26
C ASP A 43 -10.61 16.56 12.68
N VAL A 44 -9.93 17.64 13.08
CA VAL A 44 -10.01 18.17 14.45
C VAL A 44 -11.38 18.81 14.75
N ASP A 45 -12.01 19.38 13.73
CA ASP A 45 -13.30 20.07 13.85
C ASP A 45 -14.48 19.10 13.85
N THR A 46 -14.53 18.16 12.90
CA THR A 46 -15.66 17.21 12.77
C THR A 46 -15.47 15.95 13.61
N ARG A 47 -14.24 15.68 14.09
CA ARG A 47 -13.83 14.40 14.71
C ARG A 47 -14.08 13.19 13.80
N GLU A 48 -14.21 13.42 12.49
CA GLU A 48 -14.37 12.35 11.53
C GLU A 48 -12.99 11.86 11.07
N TRP A 49 -12.89 10.55 10.87
CA TRP A 49 -11.70 9.96 10.28
C TRP A 49 -11.72 10.15 8.77
N LYS A 50 -10.67 10.75 8.23
CA LYS A 50 -10.47 10.89 6.79
C LYS A 50 -9.52 9.80 6.32
N ASP A 51 -10.05 8.88 5.52
CA ASP A 51 -9.27 7.78 4.96
C ASP A 51 -8.15 8.29 4.05
N GLY A 52 -6.93 7.78 4.28
CA GLY A 52 -5.80 8.03 3.41
C GLY A 52 -5.77 7.14 2.18
N VAL A 53 -4.94 7.50 1.21
CA VAL A 53 -4.78 6.74 -0.05
C VAL A 53 -4.36 5.30 0.20
N LEU A 54 -3.48 5.05 1.18
CA LEU A 54 -3.05 3.71 1.56
C LEU A 54 -4.19 2.89 2.14
N THR A 55 -5.07 3.52 2.93
CA THR A 55 -6.24 2.88 3.54
C THR A 55 -7.29 2.51 2.49
N VAL A 56 -7.59 3.42 1.57
CA VAL A 56 -8.50 3.15 0.44
C VAL A 56 -7.95 2.03 -0.45
N ALA A 57 -6.68 2.13 -0.88
CA ALA A 57 -6.04 1.11 -1.70
C ALA A 57 -6.01 -0.27 -1.03
N SER A 58 -5.75 -0.29 0.28
CA SER A 58 -5.77 -1.52 1.08
C SER A 58 -7.17 -2.13 1.14
N ARG A 59 -8.20 -1.29 1.28
CA ARG A 59 -9.59 -1.73 1.31
C ARG A 59 -10.03 -2.31 -0.03
N GLU A 60 -9.69 -1.66 -1.13
CA GLU A 60 -9.92 -2.17 -2.48
C GLU A 60 -9.20 -3.51 -2.68
N ALA A 61 -7.92 -3.60 -2.30
CA ALA A 61 -7.14 -4.82 -2.42
C ALA A 61 -7.71 -5.98 -1.57
N ALA A 62 -8.25 -5.69 -0.39
CA ALA A 62 -8.87 -6.68 0.48
C ALA A 62 -10.26 -7.13 -0.03
N CYS A 63 -11.01 -6.24 -0.68
CA CYS A 63 -12.30 -6.56 -1.28
C CYS A 63 -12.15 -7.52 -2.47
N GLU A 64 -11.08 -7.35 -3.26
CA GLU A 64 -10.81 -8.09 -4.49
C GLU A 64 -10.34 -9.54 -4.26
N SER A 65 -11.18 -10.41 -3.67
CA SER A 65 -10.82 -11.81 -3.34
C SER A 65 -10.58 -12.74 -4.54
N GLY A 66 -10.92 -12.31 -5.76
CA GLY A 66 -10.82 -13.11 -6.98
C GLY A 66 -9.58 -12.85 -7.85
N ARG A 67 -8.80 -11.79 -7.57
CA ARG A 67 -7.63 -11.40 -8.36
C ARG A 67 -6.43 -11.12 -7.47
N VAL A 68 -5.25 -11.31 -8.04
CA VAL A 68 -4.00 -10.96 -7.36
C VAL A 68 -3.84 -9.44 -7.42
N VAL A 69 -3.70 -8.79 -6.27
CA VAL A 69 -3.56 -7.33 -6.17
C VAL A 69 -2.18 -6.98 -5.61
N TRP A 70 -1.47 -6.11 -6.31
CA TRP A 70 -0.13 -5.67 -5.96
C TRP A 70 -0.16 -4.20 -5.59
N VAL A 71 0.05 -3.91 -4.31
CA VAL A 71 0.21 -2.55 -3.80
C VAL A 71 1.69 -2.20 -3.91
N VAL A 72 2.01 -1.25 -4.78
CA VAL A 72 3.37 -0.82 -5.08
C VAL A 72 3.60 0.53 -4.46
N LEU A 73 4.52 0.61 -3.51
CA LEU A 73 4.99 1.87 -2.96
C LEU A 73 6.25 2.27 -3.71
N ASP A 74 6.13 3.32 -4.52
CA ASP A 74 7.17 3.88 -5.38
C ASP A 74 7.71 5.15 -4.72
N GLY A 75 8.81 5.01 -3.96
CA GLY A 75 9.35 6.12 -3.19
C GLY A 75 10.24 5.70 -2.02
N ASP A 76 10.89 6.70 -1.43
CA ASP A 76 11.74 6.53 -0.24
C ASP A 76 10.93 5.90 0.91
N VAL A 77 11.57 4.96 1.62
CA VAL A 77 10.98 4.21 2.71
C VAL A 77 11.13 4.99 4.02
N ASP A 78 10.05 5.60 4.50
CA ASP A 78 10.07 6.34 5.78
C ASP A 78 9.58 5.48 6.95
N PRO A 79 10.21 5.61 8.14
CA PRO A 79 9.85 4.82 9.31
C PRO A 79 8.37 4.97 9.70
N GLU A 80 7.81 6.18 9.62
CA GLU A 80 6.46 6.47 10.11
C GLU A 80 5.37 5.65 9.39
N TRP A 81 5.39 5.59 8.06
CA TRP A 81 4.40 4.80 7.32
C TRP A 81 4.77 3.32 7.28
N VAL A 82 6.05 2.98 7.40
CA VAL A 82 6.50 1.57 7.54
C VAL A 82 5.99 0.98 8.84
N GLU A 83 5.99 1.72 9.94
CA GLU A 83 5.44 1.26 11.21
C GLU A 83 3.94 0.92 11.09
N ALA A 84 3.17 1.74 10.39
CA ALA A 84 1.76 1.46 10.10
C ALA A 84 1.58 0.19 9.23
N LEU A 85 2.52 -0.09 8.32
CA LEU A 85 2.52 -1.29 7.49
C LEU A 85 3.21 -2.49 8.12
N ASN A 86 3.85 -2.36 9.28
CA ASN A 86 4.65 -3.43 9.87
C ASN A 86 3.79 -4.69 10.17
N SER A 87 2.57 -4.48 10.68
CA SER A 87 1.59 -5.57 10.93
C SER A 87 1.06 -6.25 9.65
N VAL A 88 1.17 -5.56 8.51
CA VAL A 88 0.81 -6.09 7.19
C VAL A 88 1.91 -6.96 6.63
N LEU A 89 3.15 -6.52 6.83
CA LEU A 89 4.36 -7.21 6.39
C LEU A 89 4.68 -8.42 7.27
N ASP A 90 4.22 -8.40 8.52
CA ASP A 90 4.29 -9.52 9.45
C ASP A 90 3.24 -10.63 9.12
N ASP A 91 3.30 -11.76 9.83
CA ASP A 91 2.48 -12.96 9.56
C ASP A 91 0.97 -12.69 9.71
N ASN A 92 0.62 -11.63 10.43
CA ASN A 92 -0.76 -11.20 10.65
C ASN A 92 -1.50 -10.74 9.38
N ARG A 93 -0.79 -10.23 8.36
CA ARG A 93 -1.38 -9.66 7.12
C ARG A 93 -2.55 -8.72 7.43
N LEU A 94 -2.36 -7.88 8.43
CA LEU A 94 -3.41 -7.03 8.98
C LEU A 94 -2.96 -5.57 8.93
N TYR A 95 -3.64 -4.76 8.14
CA TYR A 95 -3.43 -3.32 8.16
C TYR A 95 -4.30 -2.72 9.25
N THR A 96 -3.65 -2.15 10.26
CA THR A 96 -4.33 -1.42 11.32
C THR A 96 -4.25 0.05 10.98
N VAL A 97 -5.36 0.60 10.53
CA VAL A 97 -5.51 2.02 10.27
C VAL A 97 -5.37 2.75 11.61
N PRO A 98 -4.73 3.93 11.68
CA PRO A 98 -4.63 4.68 12.93
C PRO A 98 -5.99 5.07 13.52
N SER A 99 -7.06 5.03 12.73
CA SER A 99 -8.47 5.12 13.20
C SER A 99 -8.89 4.00 14.15
N GLY A 100 -8.14 2.88 14.20
CA GLY A 100 -8.54 1.64 14.86
C GLY A 100 -9.21 0.61 13.95
N GLU A 101 -9.45 0.93 12.67
CA GLU A 101 -9.96 -0.01 11.69
C GLU A 101 -8.89 -1.07 11.35
N ARG A 102 -9.31 -2.33 11.21
CA ARG A 102 -8.43 -3.47 10.94
C ARG A 102 -8.83 -4.14 9.64
N ILE A 103 -8.01 -3.96 8.61
CA ILE A 103 -8.22 -4.54 7.27
C ILE A 103 -7.33 -5.78 7.15
N ARG A 104 -7.94 -6.95 6.97
CA ARG A 104 -7.21 -8.21 6.82
C ARG A 104 -7.04 -8.55 5.35
N PHE A 105 -5.82 -8.83 4.94
CA PHE A 105 -5.52 -9.22 3.56
C PHE A 105 -5.53 -10.73 3.37
N GLY A 106 -6.03 -11.16 2.21
CA GLY A 106 -5.90 -12.54 1.76
C GLY A 106 -4.50 -12.86 1.23
N ARG A 107 -4.31 -14.09 0.74
CA ARG A 107 -3.05 -14.51 0.09
C ARG A 107 -2.84 -13.91 -1.31
N ASN A 108 -3.88 -13.26 -1.82
CA ASN A 108 -3.95 -12.61 -3.12
C ASN A 108 -3.29 -11.22 -3.15
N VAL A 109 -3.16 -10.55 -2.00
CA VAL A 109 -2.56 -9.21 -1.92
C VAL A 109 -1.06 -9.30 -1.66
N ARG A 110 -0.27 -8.49 -2.38
CA ARG A 110 1.18 -8.39 -2.20
C ARG A 110 1.60 -6.92 -2.13
N PHE A 111 2.47 -6.61 -1.19
CA PHE A 111 3.09 -5.30 -1.07
C PHE A 111 4.47 -5.35 -1.73
N VAL A 112 4.74 -4.39 -2.62
CA VAL A 112 5.99 -4.26 -3.37
C VAL A 112 6.54 -2.87 -3.09
N PHE A 113 7.79 -2.80 -2.68
CA PHE A 113 8.51 -1.55 -2.47
C PHE A 113 9.52 -1.38 -3.60
N GLU A 114 9.44 -0.24 -4.30
CA GLU A 114 10.31 0.21 -5.40
C GLU A 114 11.02 1.51 -5.02
#